data_AF-A0A848F002-F1
#
_entry.id   AF-A0A848F002-F1
#
_cell.length_a   1.000
_cell.length_b   1.000
_cell.length_c   1.000
_cell.angle_alpha   90.00
_cell.angle_beta   90.00
_cell.angle_gamma   90.00
#
_symmetry.space_group_name_H-M   'P 1'
#
loop_
_entity.id
_entity.type
_entity.pdbx_description
1 polymer ?
#
loop_
_entity_poly.entity_id
_entity_poly.type
_entity_poly.pdbx_seq_one_letter_code
_entity_poly.pdbx_strand_id
1 'polypeptide(L)'
;MPALRRLSLYLWISLLLGGCAGFKGGVESRPYIGEAPPAGFDQEREGAALQAPDFELPGLRLSVSIDNRLRQYDTQVYLFVLPLVLDPRPAYDQVNQPGRTRVRLSVTPTMSGFVFRPGEAVLAVAQQRFGGVAGFQFGMWDEQGRRVREGGRWADRPVAPELALSDTGRTYHLSIDFDTPVPRPNARDLALDLSRALVSPQQPAVPLIRFAPVKWTRSYS
;
A
#
# COMPACT_ATOMS: atom_id res chain seq x y z
N MET A 1 -56.73 16.60 3.65
CA MET A 1 -55.61 15.70 3.27
C MET A 1 -54.32 16.36 2.70
N PRO A 2 -54.01 17.67 2.88
CA PRO A 2 -52.71 18.22 2.44
C PRO A 2 -51.59 18.13 3.50
N ALA A 3 -51.93 17.91 4.78
CA ALA A 3 -50.96 17.92 5.89
C ALA A 3 -50.06 16.67 5.92
N LEU A 4 -50.60 15.48 5.64
CA LEU A 4 -49.80 14.23 5.60
C LEU A 4 -48.76 14.22 4.47
N ARG A 5 -49.07 14.81 3.32
CA ARG A 5 -48.14 14.93 2.17
C ARG A 5 -46.96 15.86 2.46
N ARG A 6 -47.15 16.87 3.31
CA ARG A 6 -46.07 17.77 3.73
C ARG A 6 -45.15 17.08 4.73
N LEU A 7 -45.70 16.30 5.66
CA LEU A 7 -44.93 15.58 6.65
C LEU A 7 -44.02 14.51 6.01
N SER A 8 -44.52 13.79 5.00
CA SER A 8 -43.72 12.84 4.24
C SER A 8 -42.58 13.50 3.46
N LEU A 9 -42.82 14.69 2.89
CA LEU A 9 -41.79 15.46 2.17
C LEU A 9 -40.67 15.89 3.12
N TYR A 10 -41.01 16.37 4.32
CA TYR A 10 -40.01 16.71 5.34
C TYR A 10 -39.22 15.49 5.81
N LEU A 11 -39.87 14.34 5.96
CA LEU A 11 -39.20 13.10 6.38
C LEU A 11 -38.22 12.58 5.30
N TRP A 12 -38.60 12.68 4.02
CA TRP A 12 -37.71 12.38 2.89
C TRP A 12 -36.55 13.38 2.77
N ILE A 13 -36.79 14.67 3.02
CA ILE A 13 -35.73 15.70 3.08
C ILE A 13 -34.77 15.40 4.24
N SER A 14 -35.28 15.02 5.42
CA SER A 14 -34.45 14.63 6.57
C SER A 14 -33.65 13.34 6.33
N LEU A 15 -34.20 12.37 5.60
CA LEU A 15 -33.51 11.14 5.19
C LEU A 15 -32.46 11.38 4.09
N LEU A 16 -32.72 12.28 3.15
CA LEU A 16 -31.76 12.70 2.12
C LEU A 16 -30.61 13.55 2.70
N LEU A 17 -30.86 14.28 3.79
CA LEU A 17 -29.84 15.03 4.52
C LEU A 17 -29.04 14.14 5.49
N GLY A 18 -29.48 12.92 5.78
CA GLY A 18 -28.84 11.96 6.69
C GLY A 18 -27.56 11.29 6.17
N GLY A 19 -26.83 11.93 5.26
CA GLY A 19 -25.49 11.49 4.88
C GLY A 19 -24.50 11.86 5.96
N CYS A 20 -23.91 10.87 6.64
CA CYS A 20 -22.73 11.09 7.46
C CYS A 20 -21.57 11.49 6.53
N ALA A 21 -21.36 12.79 6.35
CA ALA A 21 -20.22 13.30 5.61
C ALA A 21 -19.04 13.44 6.57
N GLY A 22 -17.93 12.81 6.21
CA GLY A 22 -16.67 13.01 6.91
C GLY A 22 -15.55 12.38 6.11
N PHE A 23 -14.33 12.71 6.50
CA PHE A 23 -13.14 12.17 5.87
C PHE A 23 -12.05 11.93 6.91
N LYS A 24 -11.24 10.91 6.65
CA LYS A 24 -9.94 10.70 7.30
C LYS A 24 -8.86 11.18 6.37
N GLY A 25 -7.78 11.71 6.92
CA GLY A 25 -6.62 12.09 6.13
C GLY A 25 -5.32 11.91 6.89
N GLY A 26 -4.24 11.94 6.15
CA GLY A 26 -2.91 11.73 6.70
C GLY A 26 -1.83 11.76 5.65
N VAL A 27 -0.72 11.09 5.96
CA VAL A 27 0.43 10.99 5.07
C VAL A 27 0.79 9.51 4.90
N GLU A 28 1.24 9.14 3.72
CA GLU A 28 1.80 7.81 3.40
C GLU A 28 3.08 7.95 2.60
N SER A 29 3.93 6.92 2.62
CA SER A 29 5.10 6.87 1.74
C SER A 29 4.72 6.33 0.37
N ARG A 30 4.98 7.12 -0.67
CA ARG A 30 4.79 6.69 -2.06
C ARG A 30 6.14 6.46 -2.73
N PRO A 31 6.35 5.31 -3.39
CA PRO A 31 7.62 5.03 -4.04
C PRO A 31 7.78 5.86 -5.33
N TYR A 32 9.02 6.16 -5.67
CA TYR A 32 9.41 6.77 -6.94
C TYR A 32 10.82 6.30 -7.34
N ILE A 33 11.14 6.40 -8.63
CA ILE A 33 12.46 6.11 -9.21
C ILE A 33 12.92 7.36 -9.96
N GLY A 34 14.18 7.75 -9.78
CA GLY A 34 14.74 8.95 -10.40
C GLY A 34 14.45 10.20 -9.58
N GLU A 35 13.89 11.23 -10.24
CA GLU A 35 13.62 12.52 -9.62
C GLU A 35 12.46 12.44 -8.61
N ALA A 36 12.60 13.17 -7.50
CA ALA A 36 11.57 13.24 -6.49
C ALA A 36 10.31 13.91 -7.07
N PRO A 37 9.10 13.38 -6.79
CA PRO A 37 7.89 14.06 -7.16
C PRO A 37 7.86 15.44 -6.48
N PRO A 38 7.30 16.47 -7.14
CA PRO A 38 7.24 17.81 -6.56
C PRO A 38 6.52 17.78 -5.21
N ALA A 39 7.05 18.54 -4.25
CA ALA A 39 6.47 18.64 -2.92
C ALA A 39 5.02 19.15 -3.02
N GLY A 40 4.06 18.41 -2.43
CA GLY A 40 2.65 18.76 -2.52
C GLY A 40 1.96 18.30 -3.80
N PHE A 41 2.47 17.27 -4.49
CA PHE A 41 1.69 16.51 -5.47
C PHE A 41 0.56 15.76 -4.73
N ASP A 42 -0.45 16.52 -4.30
CA ASP A 42 -1.68 16.04 -3.71
C ASP A 42 -2.45 15.37 -4.86
N GLN A 43 -2.34 14.03 -4.99
CA GLN A 43 -3.29 13.30 -5.83
C GLN A 43 -4.65 13.33 -5.13
N GLU A 44 -5.37 14.43 -5.28
CA GLU A 44 -6.80 14.61 -4.96
C GLU A 44 -7.70 13.76 -5.87
N ARG A 45 -7.35 12.49 -6.10
CA ARG A 45 -8.27 11.56 -6.79
C ARG A 45 -9.13 10.86 -5.74
N GLU A 46 -10.16 11.57 -5.30
CA GLU A 46 -11.33 10.94 -4.68
C GLU A 46 -11.76 9.74 -5.53
N GLY A 47 -11.79 8.55 -4.93
CA GLY A 47 -12.36 7.33 -5.55
C GLY A 47 -11.40 6.48 -6.38
N ALA A 48 -10.17 6.92 -6.69
CA ALA A 48 -9.16 6.00 -7.20
C ALA A 48 -8.49 5.32 -6.00
N ALA A 49 -8.74 4.02 -5.81
CA ALA A 49 -7.94 3.21 -4.90
C ALA A 49 -6.46 3.61 -5.06
N LEU A 50 -5.83 4.02 -3.96
CA LEU A 50 -4.43 4.43 -3.81
C LEU A 50 -3.50 3.29 -4.29
N GLN A 51 -3.50 3.01 -5.59
CA GLN A 51 -2.68 2.00 -6.21
C GLN A 51 -1.26 2.55 -6.22
N ALA A 52 -0.36 1.76 -5.66
CA ALA A 52 1.07 2.00 -5.79
C ALA A 52 1.41 2.17 -7.28
N PRO A 53 2.27 3.14 -7.63
CA PRO A 53 2.63 3.36 -9.02
C PRO A 53 3.29 2.10 -9.60
N ASP A 54 2.91 1.77 -10.82
CA ASP A 54 3.56 0.72 -11.59
C ASP A 54 4.80 1.31 -12.29
N PHE A 55 5.96 0.74 -12.00
CA PHE A 55 7.22 1.04 -12.65
C PHE A 55 7.42 0.08 -13.83
N GLU A 56 7.53 0.64 -15.03
CA GLU A 56 7.95 -0.10 -16.22
C GLU A 56 9.48 -0.16 -16.26
N LEU A 57 10.04 -1.33 -15.96
CA LEU A 57 11.47 -1.60 -15.96
C LEU A 57 11.83 -2.56 -17.11
N PRO A 58 13.11 -2.62 -17.53
CA PRO A 58 13.54 -3.58 -18.53
C PRO A 58 13.19 -5.02 -18.14
N GLY A 59 12.34 -5.67 -18.94
CA GLY A 59 11.89 -7.05 -18.71
C GLY A 59 10.88 -7.24 -17.57
N LEU A 60 10.41 -6.17 -16.90
CA LEU A 60 9.61 -6.28 -15.69
C LEU A 60 8.69 -5.07 -15.45
N ARG A 61 7.43 -5.31 -15.09
CA ARG A 61 6.58 -4.31 -14.42
C ARG A 61 6.60 -4.55 -12.91
N LEU A 62 6.83 -3.49 -12.13
CA LEU A 62 6.99 -3.56 -10.69
C LEU A 62 6.14 -2.50 -9.98
N SER A 63 5.34 -2.92 -9.01
CA SER A 63 4.65 -2.02 -8.07
C SER A 63 5.16 -2.28 -6.66
N VAL A 64 5.37 -1.22 -5.87
CA VAL A 64 5.91 -1.32 -4.50
C VAL A 64 5.03 -0.53 -3.54
N SER A 65 4.79 -1.06 -2.34
CA SER A 65 4.10 -0.32 -1.28
C SER A 65 4.63 -0.69 0.10
N ILE A 66 4.60 0.30 0.99
CA ILE A 66 4.88 0.13 2.42
C ILE A 66 3.63 0.56 3.18
N ASP A 67 3.23 -0.24 4.15
CA ASP A 67 2.03 0.02 4.93
C ASP A 67 2.27 0.98 6.09
N ASN A 68 2.62 2.22 5.78
CA ASN A 68 2.96 3.24 6.77
C ASN A 68 2.01 4.43 6.80
N ARG A 69 0.75 4.22 6.42
CA ARG A 69 -0.30 5.25 6.47
C ARG A 69 -0.43 5.80 7.88
N LEU A 70 -0.03 7.04 8.05
CA LEU A 70 -0.14 7.77 9.31
C LEU A 70 -1.37 8.69 9.22
N ARG A 71 -2.43 8.35 9.96
CA ARG A 71 -3.60 9.21 10.11
C ARG A 71 -3.23 10.40 10.97
N GLN A 72 -3.52 11.60 10.47
CA GLN A 72 -3.31 12.87 11.17
C GLN A 72 -4.62 13.62 11.38
N TYR A 73 -5.63 13.38 10.55
CA TYR A 73 -6.90 14.09 10.63
C TYR A 73 -8.06 13.12 10.55
N ASP A 74 -9.09 13.36 11.35
CA ASP A 74 -10.35 12.61 11.32
C ASP A 74 -11.51 13.59 11.54
N THR A 75 -12.13 14.00 10.42
CA THR A 75 -13.24 14.95 10.45
C THR A 75 -14.54 14.20 10.29
N GLN A 76 -15.40 14.27 11.30
CA GLN A 76 -16.75 13.71 11.27
C GLN A 76 -17.75 14.85 11.42
N VAL A 77 -18.64 15.02 10.44
CA VAL A 77 -19.73 15.99 10.52
C VAL A 77 -21.00 15.24 10.93
N TYR A 78 -21.41 15.45 12.17
CA TYR A 78 -22.73 15.03 12.64
C TYR A 78 -23.74 16.13 12.32
N LEU A 79 -24.91 15.76 11.77
CA LEU A 79 -26.03 16.69 11.64
C LEU A 79 -26.31 17.27 13.03
N PHE A 80 -26.40 18.61 13.12
CA PHE A 80 -26.31 19.46 14.33
C PHE A 80 -24.92 20.07 14.63
N VAL A 81 -24.46 20.89 13.69
CA VAL A 81 -23.80 22.23 13.87
C VAL A 81 -22.44 22.32 14.60
N LEU A 82 -21.76 21.23 14.93
CA LEU A 82 -20.35 21.34 15.35
C LEU A 82 -19.46 20.39 14.54
N PRO A 83 -18.60 20.91 13.63
CA PRO A 83 -17.51 20.10 13.09
C PRO A 83 -16.61 19.75 14.27
N LEU A 84 -16.68 18.50 14.72
CA LEU A 84 -15.70 17.95 15.64
C LEU A 84 -14.46 17.62 14.80
N VAL A 85 -13.56 18.59 14.68
CA VAL A 85 -12.17 18.30 14.32
C VAL A 85 -11.57 17.60 15.54
N LEU A 86 -11.73 16.29 15.60
CA LEU A 86 -10.88 15.47 16.42
C LEU A 86 -9.55 15.41 15.66
N ASP A 87 -8.51 16.03 16.21
CA ASP A 87 -7.14 15.77 15.78
C ASP A 87 -6.70 14.48 16.49
N PRO A 88 -6.87 13.29 15.87
CA PRO A 88 -6.38 12.08 16.49
C PRO A 88 -4.87 12.20 16.62
N ARG A 89 -4.32 11.87 17.80
CA ARG A 89 -2.88 11.67 17.95
C ARG A 89 -2.38 10.83 16.76
N PRO A 90 -1.27 11.21 16.10
CA PRO A 90 -0.78 10.50 14.93
C PRO A 90 -0.70 9.01 15.19
N ALA A 91 -1.46 8.22 14.43
CA ALA A 91 -1.57 6.79 14.59
C ALA A 91 -1.55 6.12 13.23
N TYR A 92 -0.93 4.94 13.15
CA TYR A 92 -0.98 4.15 11.93
C TYR A 92 -2.42 3.68 11.69
N ASP A 93 -2.90 3.82 10.45
CA ASP A 93 -4.27 3.45 10.07
C ASP A 93 -4.47 1.93 10.04
N GLN A 94 -3.37 1.17 9.90
CA GLN A 94 -3.36 -0.29 9.95
C GLN A 94 -2.62 -0.83 11.18
N VAL A 95 -3.07 -2.00 11.65
CA VAL A 95 -2.42 -2.72 12.75
C VAL A 95 -1.10 -3.30 12.25
N ASN A 96 -0.02 -2.62 12.57
CA ASN A 96 1.33 -3.05 12.24
C ASN A 96 1.90 -3.94 13.34
N GLN A 97 2.64 -4.98 12.96
CA GLN A 97 3.38 -5.79 13.92
C GLN A 97 4.51 -4.94 14.53
N PRO A 98 4.60 -4.82 15.87
CA PRO A 98 5.67 -4.06 16.49
C PRO A 98 7.04 -4.59 16.07
N GLY A 99 7.94 -3.69 15.64
CA GLY A 99 9.31 -4.04 15.26
C GLY A 99 9.46 -4.73 13.90
N ARG A 100 8.39 -4.91 13.12
CA ARG A 100 8.44 -5.50 11.79
C ARG A 100 7.79 -4.62 10.74
N THR A 101 8.48 -4.47 9.62
CA THR A 101 7.99 -3.72 8.45
C THR A 101 7.80 -4.69 7.30
N ARG A 102 6.60 -4.73 6.73
CA ARG A 102 6.30 -5.50 5.53
C ARG A 102 6.24 -4.57 4.32
N VAL A 103 7.06 -4.85 3.32
CA VAL A 103 7.02 -4.21 2.01
C VAL A 103 6.29 -5.15 1.06
N ARG A 104 5.25 -4.66 0.38
CA ARG A 104 4.50 -5.43 -0.62
C ARG A 104 4.97 -5.07 -2.02
N LEU A 105 5.11 -6.09 -2.85
CA LEU A 105 5.57 -6.01 -4.23
C LEU A 105 4.53 -6.66 -5.14
N SER A 106 4.17 -6.01 -6.25
CA SER A 106 3.50 -6.69 -7.36
C SER A 106 4.47 -6.74 -8.53
N VAL A 107 4.83 -7.94 -8.95
CA VAL A 107 5.91 -8.19 -9.90
C VAL A 107 5.33 -8.91 -11.10
N THR A 108 5.41 -8.32 -12.28
CA THR A 108 4.93 -8.92 -13.53
C THR A 108 6.09 -9.01 -14.52
N PRO A 109 6.78 -10.16 -14.59
CA PRO A 109 7.86 -10.36 -15.56
C PRO A 109 7.32 -10.27 -16.97
N THR A 110 7.90 -9.42 -17.82
CA THR A 110 7.62 -9.42 -19.27
C THR A 110 8.59 -10.33 -20.02
N MET A 111 9.69 -10.72 -19.37
CA MET A 111 10.67 -11.71 -19.85
C MET A 111 10.93 -12.77 -18.78
N SER A 112 11.38 -13.95 -19.22
CA SER A 112 11.73 -15.05 -18.32
C SER A 112 13.09 -14.82 -17.64
N GLY A 113 13.38 -15.59 -16.58
CA GLY A 113 14.68 -15.59 -15.92
C GLY A 113 14.80 -14.68 -14.68
N PHE A 114 13.72 -14.01 -14.27
CA PHE A 114 13.70 -13.30 -13.00
C PHE A 114 13.63 -14.27 -11.82
N VAL A 115 14.48 -14.02 -10.83
CA VAL A 115 14.52 -14.73 -9.55
C VAL A 115 14.32 -13.73 -8.42
N PHE A 116 13.38 -14.04 -7.54
CA PHE A 116 13.11 -13.30 -6.33
C PHE A 116 13.85 -13.91 -5.14
N ARG A 117 14.67 -13.10 -4.48
CA ARG A 117 15.56 -13.44 -3.36
C ARG A 117 15.29 -12.47 -2.21
N PRO A 118 14.26 -12.72 -1.38
CA PRO A 118 13.82 -11.75 -0.37
C PRO A 118 14.92 -11.39 0.63
N GLY A 119 15.82 -12.32 0.96
CA GLY A 119 16.93 -12.09 1.90
C GLY A 119 18.01 -11.12 1.41
N GLU A 120 18.04 -10.83 0.12
CA GLU A 120 19.01 -9.92 -0.51
C GLU A 120 18.46 -8.49 -0.65
N ALA A 121 17.20 -8.24 -0.23
CA ALA A 121 16.61 -6.92 -0.27
C ALA A 121 17.13 -6.07 0.89
N VAL A 122 17.26 -4.76 0.66
CA VAL A 122 17.69 -3.81 1.69
C VAL A 122 16.69 -2.67 1.80
N LEU A 123 16.15 -2.48 3.01
CA LEU A 123 15.36 -1.31 3.37
C LEU A 123 16.27 -0.32 4.11
N ALA A 124 16.45 0.87 3.55
CA ALA A 124 17.17 1.97 4.17
C ALA A 124 16.18 2.92 4.87
N VAL A 125 16.44 3.27 6.14
CA VAL A 125 15.66 4.22 6.93
C VAL A 125 16.61 5.03 7.80
N ALA A 126 16.61 6.36 7.69
CA ALA A 126 17.40 7.25 8.55
C ALA A 126 18.87 6.80 8.73
N GLN A 127 19.55 6.54 7.60
CA GLN A 127 20.93 6.02 7.51
C GLN A 127 21.17 4.57 7.98
N GLN A 128 20.18 3.91 8.58
CA GLN A 128 20.24 2.50 8.89
C GLN A 128 19.81 1.65 7.69
N ARG A 129 20.35 0.44 7.59
CA ARG A 129 20.04 -0.52 6.53
C ARG A 129 19.60 -1.83 7.16
N PHE A 130 18.44 -2.32 6.74
CA PHE A 130 17.82 -3.54 7.23
C PHE A 130 17.74 -4.54 6.08
N GLY A 131 18.29 -5.74 6.27
CA GLY A 131 18.15 -6.84 5.32
C GLY A 131 16.76 -7.47 5.39
N GLY A 132 16.29 -8.03 4.28
CA GLY A 132 15.08 -8.83 4.25
C GLY A 132 15.24 -10.10 5.09
N VAL A 133 14.24 -10.41 5.92
CA VAL A 133 14.27 -11.51 6.89
C VAL A 133 13.43 -12.68 6.41
N ALA A 134 12.30 -12.40 5.77
CA ALA A 134 11.43 -13.41 5.19
C ALA A 134 10.73 -12.86 3.95
N GLY A 135 10.50 -13.73 2.97
CA GLY A 135 9.66 -13.41 1.82
C GLY A 135 8.38 -14.22 1.85
N PHE A 136 7.31 -13.65 1.31
CA PHE A 136 6.03 -14.32 1.18
C PHE A 136 5.45 -14.11 -0.21
N GLN A 137 4.61 -15.05 -0.62
CA GLN A 137 3.76 -14.95 -1.78
C GLN A 137 2.31 -14.92 -1.33
N PHE A 138 1.58 -13.88 -1.74
CA PHE A 138 0.15 -13.78 -1.56
C PHE A 138 -0.57 -14.50 -2.70
N GLY A 139 -1.56 -15.31 -2.35
CA GLY A 139 -2.33 -16.08 -3.31
C GLY A 139 -3.48 -16.83 -2.66
N MET A 140 -4.26 -17.52 -3.47
CA MET A 140 -5.24 -18.48 -3.01
C MET A 140 -4.58 -19.86 -2.93
N TRP A 141 -4.67 -20.50 -1.77
CA TRP A 141 -3.98 -21.75 -1.46
C TRP A 141 -4.95 -22.84 -1.03
N ASP A 142 -4.73 -24.08 -1.46
CA ASP A 142 -5.44 -25.25 -0.97
C ASP A 142 -4.93 -25.69 0.42
N GLU A 143 -5.56 -26.70 1.01
CA GLU A 143 -5.16 -27.25 2.31
C GLU A 143 -3.77 -27.90 2.27
N GLN A 144 -3.34 -28.35 1.08
CA GLN A 144 -2.03 -28.94 0.82
C GLN A 144 -0.93 -27.89 0.59
N GLY A 145 -1.26 -26.59 0.66
CA GLY A 145 -0.30 -25.50 0.48
C GLY A 145 0.09 -25.22 -0.97
N ARG A 146 -0.66 -25.75 -1.94
CA ARG A 146 -0.48 -25.46 -3.36
C ARG A 146 -1.35 -24.28 -3.78
N ARG A 147 -0.85 -23.49 -4.73
CA ARG A 147 -1.60 -22.34 -5.25
C ARG A 147 -2.71 -22.83 -6.18
N VAL A 148 -3.94 -22.40 -5.91
CA VAL A 148 -5.14 -22.75 -6.70
C VAL A 148 -5.82 -21.49 -7.23
N ARG A 149 -6.70 -21.66 -8.23
CA ARG A 149 -7.47 -20.54 -8.79
C ARG A 149 -8.78 -20.30 -8.02
N GLU A 150 -9.40 -21.36 -7.53
CA GLU A 150 -10.68 -21.35 -6.84
C GLU A 150 -10.69 -22.41 -5.72
N GLY A 151 -11.61 -22.28 -4.75
CA GLY A 151 -11.80 -23.26 -3.67
C GLY A 151 -10.74 -23.25 -2.57
N GLY A 152 -9.75 -22.36 -2.62
CA GLY A 152 -8.73 -22.19 -1.59
C GLY A 152 -8.97 -21.00 -0.66
N ARG A 153 -8.01 -20.72 0.23
CA ARG A 153 -8.00 -19.56 1.13
C ARG A 153 -6.93 -18.56 0.71
N TRP A 154 -7.27 -17.27 0.75
CA TRP A 154 -6.30 -16.19 0.56
C TRP A 154 -5.37 -16.09 1.75
N ALA A 155 -4.07 -16.23 1.50
CA ALA A 155 -3.06 -16.12 2.56
C ALA A 155 -1.69 -15.73 1.98
N ASP A 156 -0.86 -15.17 2.85
CA ASP A 156 0.58 -15.09 2.63
C ASP A 156 1.22 -16.43 2.99
N ARG A 157 1.97 -17.03 2.06
CA ARG A 157 2.78 -18.22 2.31
C ARG A 157 4.26 -17.89 2.16
N PRO A 158 5.13 -18.40 3.05
CA PRO A 158 6.56 -18.16 2.94
C PRO A 158 7.09 -18.71 1.61
N VAL A 159 8.00 -17.98 0.98
CA VAL A 159 8.73 -18.47 -0.19
C VAL A 159 10.07 -19.07 0.24
N ALA A 160 10.62 -19.94 -0.61
CA ALA A 160 11.99 -20.39 -0.47
C ALA A 160 12.97 -19.19 -0.57
N PRO A 161 14.25 -19.37 -0.17
CA PRO A 161 15.26 -18.32 -0.31
C PRO A 161 15.38 -17.77 -1.73
N GLU A 162 15.06 -18.59 -2.73
CA GLU A 162 14.93 -18.18 -4.13
C GLU A 162 13.58 -18.64 -4.69
N LEU A 163 12.88 -17.75 -5.37
CA LEU A 163 11.64 -18.04 -6.10
C LEU A 163 11.80 -17.61 -7.55
N ALA A 164 11.78 -18.58 -8.48
CA ALA A 164 11.76 -18.29 -9.91
C ALA A 164 10.40 -17.71 -10.33
N LEU A 165 10.42 -16.57 -11.02
CA LEU A 165 9.23 -15.92 -11.59
C LEU A 165 9.08 -16.34 -13.05
N SER A 166 8.86 -17.64 -13.26
CA SER A 166 8.95 -18.26 -14.59
C SER A 166 7.84 -17.87 -15.56
N ASP A 167 6.64 -17.59 -15.05
CA ASP A 167 5.48 -17.23 -15.89
C ASP A 167 5.53 -15.76 -16.32
N THR A 168 5.88 -15.52 -17.58
CA THR A 168 5.82 -14.18 -18.20
C THR A 168 4.38 -13.69 -18.32
N GLY A 169 4.14 -12.41 -18.06
CA GLY A 169 2.82 -11.77 -18.09
C GLY A 169 1.96 -12.04 -16.86
N ARG A 170 2.39 -12.92 -15.95
CA ARG A 170 1.69 -13.20 -14.69
C ARG A 170 2.14 -12.23 -13.60
N THR A 171 1.17 -11.68 -12.87
CA THR A 171 1.46 -10.88 -11.67
C THR A 171 1.68 -11.78 -10.45
N TYR A 172 2.83 -11.60 -9.80
CA TYR A 172 3.20 -12.19 -8.53
C TYR A 172 3.03 -11.13 -7.44
N HIS A 173 2.13 -11.40 -6.48
CA HIS A 173 2.00 -10.59 -5.29
C HIS A 173 2.93 -11.15 -4.23
N LEU A 174 4.00 -10.42 -3.94
CA LEU A 174 5.06 -10.81 -3.03
C LEU A 174 5.13 -9.83 -1.87
N SER A 175 5.72 -10.25 -0.77
CA SER A 175 6.09 -9.34 0.30
C SER A 175 7.41 -9.73 0.95
N ILE A 176 8.08 -8.74 1.54
CA ILE A 176 9.33 -8.92 2.27
C ILE A 176 9.14 -8.31 3.66
N ASP A 177 9.46 -9.08 4.69
CA ASP A 177 9.54 -8.61 6.06
C ASP A 177 10.95 -8.16 6.39
N PHE A 178 11.05 -7.03 7.07
CA PHE A 178 12.28 -6.45 7.62
C PHE A 178 12.12 -6.29 9.13
N ASP A 179 13.17 -6.60 9.89
CA ASP A 179 13.19 -6.44 11.36
C ASP A 179 13.52 -4.98 11.73
N THR A 180 12.58 -4.10 11.39
CA THR A 180 12.55 -2.69 11.77
C THR A 180 11.11 -2.26 12.03
N PRO A 181 10.86 -1.36 13.01
CA PRO A 181 9.54 -0.74 13.14
C PRO A 181 9.14 -0.03 11.85
N VAL A 182 7.83 0.06 11.62
CA VAL A 182 7.27 0.74 10.45
C VAL A 182 7.77 2.18 10.40
N PRO A 183 8.46 2.58 9.31
CA PRO A 183 9.05 3.91 9.20
C PRO A 183 7.94 4.95 9.05
N ARG A 184 8.10 6.10 9.71
CA ARG A 184 7.20 7.23 9.48
C ARG A 184 7.27 7.67 8.01
N PRO A 185 6.16 8.13 7.40
CA PRO A 185 6.16 8.56 6.01
C PRO A 185 7.18 9.65 5.64
N ASN A 186 7.49 10.52 6.60
CA ASN A 186 8.44 11.62 6.49
C ASN A 186 9.85 11.26 6.99
N ALA A 187 10.15 9.97 7.18
CA ALA A 187 11.49 9.53 7.52
C ALA A 187 12.48 9.95 6.43
N ARG A 188 13.66 10.44 6.85
CA ARG A 188 14.74 10.77 5.92
C ARG A 188 15.31 9.50 5.31
N ASP A 189 15.73 9.60 4.05
CA ASP A 189 16.45 8.54 3.32
C ASP A 189 15.70 7.20 3.27
N LEU A 190 14.36 7.21 3.28
CA LEU A 190 13.56 6.00 3.11
C LEU A 190 13.71 5.49 1.67
N ALA A 191 14.34 4.32 1.51
CA ALA A 191 14.59 3.71 0.22
C ALA A 191 14.58 2.18 0.31
N LEU A 192 14.22 1.52 -0.80
CA LEU A 192 14.23 0.08 -0.98
C LEU A 192 15.16 -0.27 -2.14
N ASP A 193 16.15 -1.10 -1.85
CA ASP A 193 17.05 -1.66 -2.84
C ASP A 193 16.65 -3.11 -3.13
N LEU A 194 16.24 -3.36 -4.37
CA LEU A 194 15.90 -4.67 -4.90
C LEU A 194 16.94 -5.18 -5.91
N SER A 195 18.04 -4.48 -6.11
CA SER A 195 19.05 -4.78 -7.14
C SER A 195 19.61 -6.20 -7.06
N ARG A 196 19.69 -6.76 -5.84
CA ARG A 196 20.11 -8.14 -5.57
C ARG A 196 18.95 -9.08 -5.22
N ALA A 197 17.79 -8.52 -4.87
CA ALA A 197 16.62 -9.27 -4.47
C ALA A 197 15.71 -9.67 -5.64
N LEU A 198 15.79 -8.95 -6.76
CA LEU A 198 15.01 -9.22 -7.94
C LEU A 198 15.94 -9.14 -9.15
N VAL A 199 16.51 -10.28 -9.50
CA VAL A 199 17.62 -10.38 -10.45
C VAL A 199 17.22 -11.18 -11.68
N SER A 200 17.76 -10.79 -12.84
CA SER A 200 17.76 -11.60 -14.04
C SER A 200 19.14 -11.49 -14.70
N PRO A 201 19.77 -12.59 -15.17
CA PRO A 201 21.07 -12.54 -15.83
C PRO A 201 21.09 -11.70 -17.12
N GLN A 202 19.91 -11.45 -17.70
CA GLN A 202 19.76 -10.81 -19.01
C GLN A 202 19.29 -9.35 -18.91
N GLN A 203 18.99 -8.86 -17.70
CA GLN A 203 18.41 -7.53 -17.48
C GLN A 203 19.28 -6.71 -16.53
N PRO A 204 19.27 -5.37 -16.64
CA PRO A 204 19.90 -4.52 -15.65
C PRO A 204 19.27 -4.71 -14.28
N ALA A 205 20.04 -4.41 -13.23
CA ALA A 205 19.55 -4.45 -11.86
C ALA A 205 18.41 -3.44 -11.65
N VAL A 206 17.47 -3.80 -10.77
CA VAL A 206 16.38 -2.90 -10.38
C VAL A 206 16.98 -1.63 -9.76
N PRO A 207 16.61 -0.42 -10.25
CA PRO A 207 17.11 0.82 -9.69
C PRO A 207 16.62 1.03 -8.26
N LEU A 208 17.34 1.84 -7.49
CA LEU A 208 16.95 2.19 -6.12
C LEU A 208 15.58 2.87 -6.10
N ILE A 209 14.67 2.33 -5.31
CA ILE A 209 13.31 2.85 -5.15
C ILE A 209 13.30 3.74 -3.91
N ARG A 210 12.98 5.02 -4.07
CA ARG A 210 12.92 5.99 -2.97
C ARG A 210 11.47 6.25 -2.59
N PHE A 211 11.23 6.76 -1.39
CA PHE A 211 9.89 7.07 -0.93
C PHE A 211 9.74 8.54 -0.58
N ALA A 212 8.67 9.15 -1.07
CA ALA A 212 8.28 10.51 -0.74
C ALA A 212 6.99 10.51 0.09
N PRO A 213 6.85 11.41 1.08
CA PRO A 213 5.60 11.59 1.79
C PRO A 213 4.54 12.20 0.87
N VAL A 214 3.38 11.56 0.77
CA VAL A 214 2.22 12.04 0.00
C VAL A 214 1.01 12.09 0.93
N LYS A 215 0.20 13.14 0.81
CA LYS A 215 -1.05 13.24 1.57
C LYS A 215 -2.09 12.28 1.00
N TRP A 216 -2.91 11.73 1.86
CA TRP A 216 -4.09 10.96 1.47
C TRP A 216 -5.31 11.49 2.22
N THR A 217 -6.46 11.38 1.57
CA THR A 217 -7.78 11.62 2.14
C THR A 217 -8.71 10.50 1.72
N ARG A 218 -9.62 10.09 2.62
CA ARG A 218 -10.62 9.06 2.38
C ARG A 218 -11.93 9.49 3.01
N SER A 219 -12.99 9.57 2.21
CA SER A 219 -14.34 9.81 2.70
C SER A 219 -14.90 8.58 3.42
N TYR A 220 -15.86 8.79 4.32
CA TYR A 220 -16.60 7.72 5.00
C TYR A 220 -17.70 7.07 4.13
N SER A 221 -17.87 7.52 2.89
CA SER A 221 -18.93 7.12 1.94
C SER A 221 -18.79 5.68 1.43
#